data_AF-A0A931W5R6-F1
#
_entry.id   AF-A0A931W5R6-F1
#
_cell.length_a   1.000
_cell.length_b   1.000
_cell.length_c   1.000
_cell.angle_alpha   90.00
_cell.angle_beta   90.00
_cell.angle_gamma   90.00
#
_symmetry.space_group_name_H-M   'P 1'
#
loop_
_entity.id
_entity.type
_entity.pdbx_description
1 polymer ?
#
loop_
_entity_poly.entity_id
_entity_poly.type
_entity_poly.pdbx_seq_one_letter_code
_entity_poly.pdbx_strand_id
1 'polypeptide(L)'
;NVRELKNVIQRAVIMAKGAELTPDLLPARIREAGQTVQDAPPSPPPIHVGMSLDDAEKQLITLTLSSVGGNKLKAATILGISRRTLYDKLKKYRVL
;
A
#
# COMPACT_ATOMS: atom_id res chain seq x y z
N ASN A 1 -4.45 18.01 -10.24
CA ASN A 1 -5.64 18.63 -10.87
C ASN A 1 -5.73 18.24 -12.36
N VAL A 2 -6.91 18.05 -12.95
CA VAL A 2 -7.06 17.54 -14.35
C VAL A 2 -6.37 18.47 -15.36
N ARG A 3 -6.38 19.79 -15.10
CA ARG A 3 -5.65 20.79 -15.92
C ARG A 3 -4.14 20.58 -15.91
N GLU A 4 -3.56 20.15 -14.80
CA GLU A 4 -2.12 19.90 -14.69
C GLU A 4 -1.72 18.65 -15.44
N LEU A 5 -2.54 17.58 -15.38
CA LEU A 5 -2.31 16.36 -16.13
C LEU A 5 -2.33 16.63 -17.64
N LYS A 6 -3.29 17.43 -18.11
CA LYS A 6 -3.36 17.85 -19.51
C LYS A 6 -2.08 18.56 -19.96
N ASN A 7 -1.59 19.52 -19.17
CA ASN A 7 -0.37 20.27 -19.49
C ASN A 7 0.87 19.36 -19.56
N VAL A 8 0.95 18.36 -18.68
CA VAL A 8 2.03 17.38 -18.66
C VAL A 8 2.00 16.51 -19.91
N ILE A 9 0.83 15.95 -20.24
CA ILE A 9 0.67 15.08 -21.43
C ILE A 9 0.96 15.88 -22.71
N GLN A 10 0.44 17.10 -22.81
CA GLN A 10 0.70 17.97 -23.97
C GLN A 10 2.19 18.22 -24.16
N ARG A 11 2.93 18.51 -23.08
CA ARG A 11 4.38 18.70 -23.14
C ARG A 11 5.12 17.42 -23.53
N ALA A 12 4.72 16.27 -22.99
CA ALA A 12 5.31 14.97 -23.32
C ALA A 12 5.12 14.65 -24.82
N VAL A 13 3.93 14.92 -25.38
CA VAL A 13 3.64 14.74 -26.81
C VAL A 13 4.48 15.67 -27.69
N ILE A 14 4.67 16.93 -27.30
CA ILE A 14 5.52 17.88 -28.05
C ILE A 14 6.99 17.44 -28.06
N MET A 15 7.47 16.84 -26.96
CA MET A 15 8.85 16.39 -26.82
C MET A 15 9.10 14.99 -27.38
N ALA A 16 8.03 14.23 -27.67
CA ALA A 16 8.11 12.90 -28.24
C ALA A 16 8.61 12.97 -29.69
N LYS A 17 9.65 12.20 -29.98
CA LYS A 17 10.22 12.07 -31.34
C LYS A 17 9.68 10.86 -32.10
N GLY A 18 8.80 10.07 -31.49
CA GLY A 18 8.24 8.83 -32.03
C GLY A 18 6.80 8.60 -31.56
N ALA A 19 6.25 7.45 -31.93
CA ALA A 19 4.85 7.11 -31.65
C ALA A 19 4.58 6.73 -30.17
N GLU A 20 5.64 6.57 -29.36
CA GLU A 20 5.54 6.13 -27.97
C GLU A 20 6.04 7.20 -27.00
N LEU A 21 5.33 7.34 -25.87
CA LEU A 21 5.74 8.21 -24.77
C LEU A 21 6.55 7.40 -23.76
N THR A 22 7.85 7.67 -23.65
CA THR A 22 8.70 7.05 -22.62
C THR A 22 8.67 7.85 -21.31
N PRO A 23 8.93 7.20 -20.15
CA PRO A 23 8.96 7.87 -18.85
C PRO A 23 9.93 9.06 -18.76
N ASP A 24 10.97 9.09 -19.58
CA ASP A 24 11.96 10.17 -19.64
C ASP A 24 11.37 11.49 -20.17
N LEU A 25 10.23 11.43 -20.87
CA LEU A 25 9.50 12.60 -21.38
C LEU A 25 8.61 13.24 -20.31
N LEU A 26 8.44 12.59 -19.16
CA LEU A 26 7.66 13.12 -18.04
C LEU A 26 8.52 14.00 -17.13
N PRO A 27 7.94 15.06 -16.54
CA PRO A 27 8.63 15.89 -15.54
C PRO A 27 9.20 15.07 -14.38
N ALA A 28 10.36 15.48 -13.86
CA ALA A 28 11.06 14.83 -12.74
C ALA A 28 10.14 14.52 -11.56
N ARG A 29 9.28 15.48 -11.17
CA ARG A 29 8.28 15.30 -10.10
C ARG A 29 7.36 14.07 -10.25
N ILE A 30 7.04 13.66 -11.49
CA ILE A 30 6.17 12.50 -11.77
C ILE A 30 7.00 11.22 -11.78
N ARG A 31 8.22 11.28 -12.32
CA ARG A 31 9.18 10.18 -12.29
C ARG A 31 9.56 9.81 -10.86
N GLU A 32 9.83 10.81 -10.03
CA GLU A 32 10.15 10.67 -8.61
C GLU A 32 8.94 10.21 -7.79
N ALA A 33 7.73 10.67 -8.11
CA ALA A 33 6.51 10.17 -7.47
C ALA A 33 6.21 8.68 -7.75
N GLY A 34 6.75 8.12 -8.83
CA GLY A 34 6.73 6.67 -9.08
C GLY A 34 7.80 5.92 -8.28
N GLN A 35 8.92 6.57 -7.97
CA GLN A 35 10.01 6.01 -7.17
C GLN A 35 9.70 6.00 -5.67
N THR A 36 8.88 6.95 -5.16
CA THR A 36 8.44 6.94 -3.76
C THR A 36 7.54 5.75 -3.41
N VAL A 37 7.08 4.96 -4.39
CA VAL A 37 6.39 3.68 -4.13
C VAL A 37 7.38 2.59 -3.65
N GLN A 38 8.68 2.73 -3.92
CA GLN A 38 9.72 1.82 -3.40
C GLN A 38 10.12 2.15 -1.95
N ASP A 39 9.88 3.38 -1.48
CA ASP A 39 10.09 3.82 -0.09
C ASP A 39 8.78 3.86 0.73
N ALA A 40 7.64 3.52 0.12
CA ALA A 40 6.46 3.20 0.91
C ALA A 40 6.76 1.93 1.73
N PRO A 41 6.44 1.89 3.04
CA PRO A 41 6.57 0.65 3.81
C PRO A 41 5.88 -0.45 3.01
N PRO A 42 6.51 -1.63 2.84
CA PRO A 42 6.00 -2.67 1.95
C PRO A 42 4.53 -2.87 2.29
N SER A 43 3.65 -2.57 1.34
CA SER A 43 2.25 -2.94 1.49
C SER A 43 2.27 -4.44 1.74
N PRO A 44 1.69 -4.92 2.86
CA PRO A 44 1.81 -6.32 3.21
C PRO A 44 1.30 -7.15 2.03
N PRO A 45 2.01 -8.23 1.64
CA PRO A 45 1.67 -8.98 0.44
C PRO A 45 0.19 -9.39 0.51
N PRO A 46 -0.53 -9.38 -0.63
CA PRO A 46 -1.93 -9.77 -0.61
C PRO A 46 -2.09 -11.19 -0.06
N ILE A 47 -3.22 -11.46 0.58
CA ILE A 47 -3.55 -12.82 1.00
C ILE A 47 -3.79 -13.64 -0.26
N HIS A 48 -3.07 -14.76 -0.41
CA HIS A 48 -3.10 -15.60 -1.61
C HIS A 48 -3.47 -17.05 -1.27
N VAL A 49 -4.03 -17.76 -2.26
CA VAL A 49 -4.37 -19.19 -2.15
C VAL A 49 -3.09 -20.01 -1.97
N GLY A 50 -3.08 -20.92 -1.00
CA GLY A 50 -1.92 -21.73 -0.64
C GLY A 50 -1.13 -21.21 0.58
N MET A 51 -1.49 -20.04 1.11
CA MET A 51 -0.93 -19.52 2.35
C MET A 51 -1.43 -20.31 3.58
N SER A 52 -0.57 -20.44 4.60
CA SER A 52 -0.98 -20.97 5.89
C SER A 52 -2.05 -20.08 6.52
N LEU A 53 -2.99 -20.69 7.24
CA LEU A 53 -4.00 -19.96 8.01
C LEU A 53 -3.34 -19.01 9.03
N ASP A 54 -2.20 -19.40 9.59
CA ASP A 54 -1.46 -18.61 10.58
C ASP A 54 -0.89 -17.32 9.97
N ASP A 55 -0.30 -17.43 8.77
CA ASP A 55 0.26 -16.28 8.08
C ASP A 55 -0.82 -15.34 7.54
N ALA A 56 -1.91 -15.90 6.99
CA ALA A 56 -3.07 -15.13 6.54
C ALA A 56 -3.70 -14.35 7.71
N GLU A 57 -3.82 -14.98 8.87
CA GLU A 57 -4.34 -14.33 10.08
C GLU A 57 -3.41 -13.21 10.58
N LYS A 58 -2.09 -13.46 10.61
CA LYS A 58 -1.09 -12.46 10.99
C LYS A 58 -1.15 -11.23 10.08
N GLN A 59 -1.24 -11.45 8.77
CA GLN A 59 -1.39 -10.36 7.81
C GLN A 59 -2.69 -9.59 8.01
N LEU A 60 -3.81 -10.28 8.18
CA LEU A 60 -5.11 -9.64 8.36
C LEU A 60 -5.15 -8.78 9.64
N ILE A 61 -4.55 -9.26 10.73
CA ILE A 61 -4.41 -8.49 11.97
C ILE A 61 -3.56 -7.24 11.75
N THR A 62 -2.44 -7.38 11.05
CA THR A 62 -1.51 -6.27 10.78
C THR A 62 -2.15 -5.21 9.89
N LEU A 63 -2.81 -5.63 8.80
CA LEU A 63 -3.57 -4.77 7.89
C LEU A 63 -4.67 -4.01 8.61
N THR A 64 -5.44 -4.72 9.44
CA THR A 64 -6.55 -4.11 10.17
C THR A 64 -6.04 -3.11 11.20
N LEU A 65 -4.94 -3.41 11.91
CA LEU A 65 -4.33 -2.45 12.84
C LEU A 65 -3.82 -1.20 12.14
N SER A 66 -3.17 -1.35 10.99
CA SER A 66 -2.69 -0.22 10.19
C SER A 66 -3.86 0.64 9.68
N SER A 67 -4.96 0.03 9.23
CA SER A 67 -6.12 0.76 8.72
C SER A 67 -6.86 1.57 9.80
N VAL A 68 -6.80 1.13 11.07
CA VAL A 68 -7.38 1.86 12.21
C VAL A 68 -6.36 2.69 13.01
N GLY A 69 -5.15 2.88 12.49
CA GLY A 69 -4.10 3.69 13.14
C GLY A 69 -3.63 3.13 14.49
N GLY A 70 -3.57 1.80 14.63
CA GLY A 70 -3.11 1.13 15.84
C GLY A 70 -4.16 0.99 16.96
N ASN A 71 -5.42 1.38 16.70
CA ASN A 71 -6.50 1.22 17.66
C ASN A 71 -6.91 -0.25 17.83
N LYS A 72 -6.33 -0.90 18.86
CA LYS A 72 -6.55 -2.33 19.17
C LYS A 72 -8.02 -2.68 19.44
N LEU A 73 -8.82 -1.77 20.02
CA LEU A 73 -10.25 -2.02 20.23
C LEU A 73 -10.98 -2.10 18.89
N LYS A 74 -10.81 -1.08 18.05
CA LYS A 74 -11.46 -1.03 16.73
C LYS A 74 -11.02 -2.20 15.85
N ALA A 75 -9.73 -2.55 15.89
CA ALA A 75 -9.22 -3.71 15.16
C ALA A 75 -9.86 -5.02 15.62
N ALA A 76 -9.99 -5.25 16.93
CA ALA A 76 -10.65 -6.44 17.47
C ALA A 76 -12.12 -6.53 17.04
N THR A 77 -12.85 -5.40 17.07
CA THR A 77 -14.25 -5.32 16.62
C THR A 77 -14.37 -5.65 15.12
N ILE A 78 -13.50 -5.10 14.28
CA ILE A 78 -13.52 -5.35 12.82
C ILE A 78 -13.18 -6.82 12.50
N LEU A 79 -12.21 -7.38 13.22
CA LEU A 79 -11.79 -8.78 13.07
C LEU A 79 -12.79 -9.77 13.70
N GLY A 80 -13.81 -9.30 14.44
CA GLY A 80 -14.79 -10.15 15.10
C GLY A 80 -14.21 -10.99 16.26
N ILE A 81 -13.10 -10.57 16.87
CA ILE A 81 -12.44 -11.29 17.96
C ILE A 81 -12.44 -10.49 19.26
N SER A 82 -12.27 -11.18 20.39
CA SER A 82 -12.12 -10.49 21.67
C SER A 82 -10.79 -9.72 21.72
N ARG A 83 -10.74 -8.62 22.50
CA ARG A 83 -9.48 -7.90 22.77
C ARG A 83 -8.39 -8.82 23.31
N ARG A 84 -8.75 -9.76 24.19
CA ARG A 84 -7.80 -10.73 24.77
C ARG A 84 -7.19 -11.59 23.67
N THR A 85 -8.01 -12.14 22.78
CA THR A 85 -7.58 -12.94 21.63
C THR A 85 -6.65 -12.14 20.72
N LEU A 86 -6.96 -10.87 20.44
CA LEU A 86 -6.09 -9.99 19.66
C LEU A 86 -4.72 -9.80 20.34
N TYR A 87 -4.70 -9.57 21.66
CA TYR A 87 -3.46 -9.44 22.43
C TYR A 87 -2.61 -10.72 22.41
N ASP A 88 -3.23 -11.88 22.61
CA ASP A 88 -2.55 -13.17 22.59
C ASP A 88 -1.94 -13.44 21.20
N LYS A 89 -2.68 -13.11 20.13
CA LYS A 89 -2.19 -13.22 18.75
C LYS A 89 -1.06 -12.24 18.44
N LEU A 90 -1.16 -10.99 18.89
CA LEU A 90 -0.08 -10.00 18.72
C LEU A 90 1.21 -10.44 19.41
N LYS A 91 1.10 -11.03 20.60
CA LYS A 91 2.23 -11.59 21.34
C LYS A 91 2.82 -12.81 20.62
N LYS A 92 1.98 -13.71 20.13
CA LYS A 92 2.39 -14.88 19.33
C LYS A 92 3.17 -14.46 18.09
N TYR A 93 2.72 -13.43 17.40
CA TYR A 93 3.30 -12.97 16.14
C TYR A 93 4.48 -12.01 16.28
N ARG A 94 4.88 -11.65 17.52
CA ARG A 94 5.95 -10.69 17.83
C ARG A 94 5.82 -9.38 17.05
N VAL A 95 4.58 -8.88 16.94
CA VAL A 95 4.29 -7.57 16.31
C VAL A 95 4.39 -6.44 17.37
N LEU A 96 4.90 -6.76 18.56
CA LEU A 96 5.16 -5.89 19.70
C LEU A 96 6.56 -6.18 20.24
#